data_AF-A0A7Y3N6A8-F1
#
_entry.id   AF-A0A7Y3N6A8-F1
#
_cell.length_a   1.000
_cell.length_b   1.000
_cell.length_c   1.000
_cell.angle_alpha   90.00
_cell.angle_beta   90.00
_cell.angle_gamma   90.00
#
_symmetry.space_group_name_H-M   'P 1'
#
loop_
_entity.id
_entity.type
_entity.pdbx_description
1 polymer ?
#
loop_
_entity_poly.entity_id
_entity_poly.type
_entity_poly.pdbx_seq_one_letter_code
_entity_poly.pdbx_strand_id
1 'polypeptide(L)'
;MYRIGILTLVTVTSFFSTVQAEENFTDKKKEWGITEFVQTSDLDVRNRVCRIYVCKHGTTDYEKEGRLQGWSKEAKLVKEGEEEMRQLGEKLYVYCVSHIYFSDLTRAAESARALSDAIEVPQATRTPEIVYDAAFREANPAEFQDQLKESYKDHPHHKYYSFLMRKEFFVPLGQVVSPS
;
A
#
# COMPACT_ATOMS: atom_id res chain seq x y z
N MET A 1 -4.94 7.53 -16.72
CA MET A 1 -5.94 7.40 -15.64
C MET A 1 -5.18 6.98 -14.38
N TYR A 2 -4.75 7.95 -13.57
CA TYR A 2 -3.89 7.68 -12.41
C TYR A 2 -4.74 7.15 -11.25
N ARG A 3 -4.71 5.82 -11.05
CA ARG A 3 -5.31 5.17 -9.87
C ARG A 3 -4.48 5.53 -8.65
N ILE A 4 -4.85 6.60 -7.95
CA ILE A 4 -4.37 6.90 -6.60
C ILE A 4 -4.69 5.67 -5.75
N GLY A 5 -3.68 5.08 -5.14
CA GLY A 5 -3.87 4.15 -4.06
C GLY A 5 -2.54 3.99 -3.36
N ILE A 6 -2.66 3.91 -2.06
CA ILE A 6 -1.59 4.07 -1.07
C ILE A 6 -0.46 3.08 -1.33
N LEU A 7 0.75 3.61 -1.12
CA LEU A 7 2.02 2.90 -1.16
C LEU A 7 2.17 2.08 0.14
N THR A 8 1.80 0.81 0.15
CA THR A 8 2.06 -0.11 1.27
C THR A 8 3.43 -0.72 1.09
N LEU A 9 4.32 -0.65 2.08
CA LEU A 9 5.69 -1.14 1.98
C LEU A 9 5.84 -2.49 2.68
N VAL A 10 6.18 -3.56 1.95
CA VAL A 10 6.57 -4.85 2.52
C VAL A 10 8.08 -4.95 2.39
N THR A 11 8.81 -4.98 3.51
CA THR A 11 10.28 -5.11 3.46
C THR A 11 10.69 -6.55 3.73
N VAL A 12 11.51 -7.08 2.84
CA VAL A 12 12.05 -8.44 2.89
C VAL A 12 13.54 -8.38 3.19
N THR A 13 13.93 -9.05 4.27
CA THR A 13 15.29 -9.51 4.49
C THR A 13 15.30 -10.85 5.23
N SER A 14 15.71 -11.93 4.55
CA SER A 14 16.76 -12.83 5.03
C SER A 14 17.17 -13.83 3.94
N PHE A 15 18.47 -14.08 3.91
CA PHE A 15 19.26 -14.79 2.91
C PHE A 15 18.84 -16.27 2.73
N PHE A 16 18.64 -16.72 1.49
CA PHE A 16 18.95 -18.10 1.06
C PHE A 16 19.53 -18.06 -0.35
N SER A 17 20.64 -18.77 -0.52
CA SER A 17 21.43 -18.86 -1.74
C SER A 17 20.67 -19.56 -2.87
N THR A 18 20.73 -18.93 -4.05
CA THR A 18 20.60 -19.50 -5.40
C THR A 18 19.25 -20.13 -5.77
N VAL A 19 18.41 -19.36 -6.47
CA VAL A 19 17.50 -19.91 -7.49
C VAL A 19 17.64 -19.05 -8.73
N GLN A 20 18.27 -19.61 -9.77
CA GLN A 20 18.18 -19.10 -11.12
C GLN A 20 16.72 -19.18 -11.57
N ALA A 21 16.05 -18.04 -11.66
CA ALA A 21 14.74 -17.92 -12.30
C ALA A 21 14.72 -16.60 -13.09
N GLU A 22 15.55 -16.52 -14.12
CA GLU A 22 15.64 -15.39 -15.06
C GLU A 22 14.60 -15.46 -16.20
N GLU A 23 13.38 -15.95 -15.94
CA GLU A 23 12.26 -15.77 -16.87
C GLU A 23 11.31 -14.68 -16.34
N ASN A 24 11.45 -13.46 -16.88
CA ASN A 24 10.50 -12.32 -16.84
C ASN A 24 9.69 -12.15 -15.54
N PHE A 25 10.38 -12.20 -14.41
CA PHE A 25 9.81 -12.18 -13.07
C PHE A 25 9.16 -10.83 -12.69
N THR A 26 9.61 -9.76 -13.32
CA THR A 26 9.10 -8.39 -13.14
C THR A 26 7.67 -8.23 -13.64
N ASP A 27 7.27 -8.98 -14.67
CA ASP A 27 5.95 -8.83 -15.29
C ASP A 27 4.84 -9.48 -14.45
N LYS A 28 5.11 -10.65 -13.85
CA LYS A 28 4.16 -11.30 -12.93
C LYS A 28 3.84 -10.47 -11.69
N LYS A 29 4.84 -9.77 -11.12
CA LYS A 29 4.61 -8.90 -9.95
C LYS A 29 3.71 -7.71 -10.28
N LYS A 30 3.84 -7.14 -11.49
CA LYS A 30 2.93 -6.09 -11.98
C LYS A 30 1.49 -6.59 -12.09
N GLU A 31 1.28 -7.82 -12.57
CA GLU A 31 -0.06 -8.44 -12.63
C GLU A 31 -0.67 -8.61 -11.24
N TRP A 32 0.16 -8.82 -10.21
CA TRP A 32 -0.28 -8.92 -8.81
C TRP A 32 -0.49 -7.56 -8.15
N GLY A 33 -0.30 -6.45 -8.89
CA GLY A 33 -0.39 -5.10 -8.35
C GLY A 33 0.79 -4.69 -7.47
N ILE A 34 1.93 -5.38 -7.59
CA ILE A 34 3.13 -5.12 -6.79
C ILE A 34 4.16 -4.33 -7.60
N THR A 35 4.78 -3.35 -6.96
CA THR A 35 6.02 -2.71 -7.45
C THR A 35 7.19 -3.16 -6.58
N GLU A 36 8.25 -3.72 -7.18
CA GLU A 36 9.45 -4.13 -6.45
C GLU A 36 10.55 -3.06 -6.57
N PHE A 37 11.18 -2.74 -5.44
CA PHE A 37 12.41 -1.97 -5.34
C PHE A 37 13.49 -2.84 -4.69
N VAL A 38 14.70 -2.77 -5.23
CA VAL A 38 15.85 -3.52 -4.72
C VAL A 38 16.91 -2.50 -4.34
N GLN A 39 17.27 -2.47 -3.07
CA GLN A 39 18.35 -1.64 -2.56
C GLN A 39 19.55 -2.53 -2.24
N THR A 40 20.68 -2.22 -2.87
CA THR A 40 21.99 -2.80 -2.58
C THR A 40 22.89 -1.72 -2.01
N SER A 41 23.74 -2.06 -1.06
CA SER A 41 24.74 -1.13 -0.51
C SER A 41 26.13 -1.61 -0.87
N ASP A 42 26.83 -0.87 -1.72
CA ASP A 42 28.23 -1.14 -2.08
C ASP A 42 29.19 -1.00 -0.89
N LEU A 43 28.75 -0.31 0.17
CA LEU A 43 29.48 -0.16 1.43
C LEU A 43 29.22 -1.31 2.43
N ASP A 44 28.29 -2.22 2.13
CA ASP A 44 28.05 -3.37 2.99
C ASP A 44 28.94 -4.53 2.57
N VAL A 45 29.96 -4.82 3.39
CA VAL A 45 30.86 -5.97 3.22
C VAL A 45 30.14 -7.33 3.25
N ARG A 46 28.88 -7.37 3.70
CA ARG A 46 28.02 -8.56 3.68
C ARG A 46 27.14 -8.65 2.43
N ASN A 47 27.22 -7.67 1.53
CA ASN A 47 26.43 -7.56 0.31
C ASN A 47 24.92 -7.81 0.56
N ARG A 48 24.34 -7.17 1.59
CA ARG A 48 22.93 -7.34 1.90
C ARG A 48 22.08 -6.62 0.87
N VAL A 49 21.12 -7.37 0.35
CA VAL A 49 20.08 -6.86 -0.54
C VAL A 49 18.81 -6.69 0.29
N CYS A 50 18.28 -5.47 0.32
CA CYS A 50 16.94 -5.22 0.83
C CYS A 50 15.97 -5.21 -0.34
N ARG A 51 14.94 -6.06 -0.27
CA ARG A 51 13.86 -6.06 -1.26
C ARG A 51 12.62 -5.45 -0.63
N ILE A 52 12.02 -4.53 -1.37
CA ILE A 52 10.87 -3.76 -0.96
C ILE A 52 9.77 -4.04 -1.98
N TYR A 53 8.64 -4.53 -1.51
CA TYR A 53 7.46 -4.78 -2.34
C TYR A 53 6.38 -3.80 -1.95
N VAL A 54 5.88 -3.06 -2.93
CA VAL A 54 4.84 -2.09 -2.71
C VAL A 54 3.52 -2.58 -3.27
N CYS A 55 2.49 -2.66 -2.44
CA CYS A 55 1.11 -2.95 -2.84
C CYS A 55 0.15 -1.85 -2.34
N LYS A 56 -1.14 -1.99 -2.61
CA LYS A 56 -2.20 -1.18 -1.99
C LYS A 56 -2.89 -2.01 -0.91
N HIS A 57 -3.69 -1.37 -0.05
CA HIS A 57 -4.69 -2.11 0.72
C HIS A 57 -5.67 -2.81 -0.24
N GLY A 58 -6.32 -3.88 0.22
CA GLY A 58 -7.34 -4.55 -0.59
C GLY A 58 -8.58 -3.67 -0.81
N THR A 59 -9.42 -4.07 -1.74
CA THR A 59 -10.61 -3.32 -2.13
C THR A 59 -11.54 -3.01 -0.95
N THR A 60 -12.04 -1.77 -0.92
CA THR A 60 -12.95 -1.25 0.13
C THR A 60 -14.37 -0.98 -0.37
N ASP A 61 -15.32 -0.84 0.55
CA ASP A 61 -16.68 -0.39 0.26
C ASP A 61 -16.70 1.00 -0.40
N TYR A 62 -15.86 1.92 0.07
CA TYR A 62 -15.73 3.26 -0.50
C TYR A 62 -15.23 3.25 -1.94
N GLU A 63 -14.39 2.29 -2.33
CA GLU A 63 -14.01 2.14 -3.74
C GLU A 63 -15.17 1.66 -4.60
N LYS A 64 -15.99 0.72 -4.08
CA LYS A 64 -17.21 0.26 -4.77
C LYS A 64 -18.21 1.40 -4.95
N GLU A 65 -18.34 2.25 -3.94
CA GLU A 65 -19.22 3.42 -3.97
C GLU A 65 -18.63 4.61 -4.76
N GLY A 66 -17.32 4.61 -5.03
CA GLY A 66 -16.65 5.73 -5.68
C GLY A 66 -16.46 6.95 -4.78
N ARG A 67 -16.33 6.74 -3.46
CA ARG A 67 -16.05 7.79 -2.48
C ARG A 67 -14.56 8.13 -2.35
N LEU A 68 -14.28 9.30 -1.81
CA LEU A 68 -12.95 9.73 -1.40
C LEU A 68 -12.70 9.26 0.03
N GLN A 69 -11.64 8.49 0.26
CA GLN A 69 -11.39 7.87 1.56
C GLN A 69 -10.62 8.79 2.50
N GLY A 70 -9.53 9.38 2.03
CA GLY A 70 -8.63 10.11 2.89
C GLY A 70 -8.16 9.32 4.10
N TRP A 71 -8.18 10.02 5.24
CA TRP A 71 -7.88 9.45 6.54
C TRP A 71 -9.13 8.88 7.21
N SER A 72 -10.21 8.68 6.46
CA SER A 72 -11.44 8.06 6.96
C SER A 72 -11.14 6.67 7.51
N LYS A 73 -11.70 6.42 8.70
CA LYS A 73 -11.69 5.12 9.37
C LYS A 73 -12.95 4.30 9.06
N GLU A 74 -13.90 4.90 8.35
CA GLU A 74 -15.18 4.30 8.02
C GLU A 74 -15.10 3.38 6.80
N ALA A 75 -14.13 3.60 5.91
CA ALA A 75 -13.87 2.71 4.77
C ALA A 75 -13.38 1.35 5.26
N LYS A 76 -14.15 0.30 4.96
CA LYS A 76 -13.90 -1.08 5.40
C LYS A 76 -13.50 -1.95 4.22
N LEU A 77 -12.67 -2.95 4.51
CA LEU A 77 -12.33 -3.97 3.53
C LEU A 77 -13.56 -4.79 3.17
N VAL A 78 -13.85 -4.96 1.88
CA VAL A 78 -14.88 -5.90 1.42
C VAL A 78 -14.29 -7.31 1.32
N LYS A 79 -15.14 -8.34 1.24
CA LYS A 79 -14.70 -9.74 1.16
C LYS A 79 -13.75 -9.98 -0.01
N GLU A 80 -13.99 -9.33 -1.14
CA GLU A 80 -13.09 -9.42 -2.30
C GLU A 80 -11.72 -8.78 -2.01
N GLY A 81 -11.69 -7.69 -1.25
CA GLY A 81 -10.44 -7.04 -0.82
C GLY A 81 -9.64 -7.88 0.17
N GLU A 82 -10.32 -8.60 1.06
CA GLU A 82 -9.69 -9.58 1.95
C GLU A 82 -9.05 -10.72 1.15
N GLU A 83 -9.78 -11.27 0.17
CA GLU A 83 -9.28 -12.32 -0.71
C GLU A 83 -8.12 -11.86 -1.60
N GLU A 84 -8.14 -10.61 -2.08
CA GLU A 84 -7.01 -10.00 -2.80
C GLU A 84 -5.73 -10.04 -1.94
N MET A 85 -5.84 -9.68 -0.66
CA MET A 85 -4.69 -9.70 0.27
C MET A 85 -4.25 -11.11 0.62
N ARG A 86 -5.20 -12.05 0.76
CA ARG A 86 -4.90 -13.46 1.01
C ARG A 86 -4.12 -14.08 -0.15
N GLN A 87 -4.58 -13.89 -1.39
CA GLN A 87 -3.88 -14.37 -2.60
C GLN A 87 -2.51 -13.71 -2.77
N LEU A 88 -2.39 -12.43 -2.39
CA LEU A 88 -1.11 -11.75 -2.38
C LEU A 88 -0.15 -12.39 -1.36
N GLY A 89 -0.64 -12.75 -0.17
CA GLY A 89 0.16 -13.41 0.86
C GLY A 89 0.66 -14.78 0.43
N GLU A 90 -0.20 -15.60 -0.19
CA GLU A 90 0.20 -16.90 -0.77
C GLU A 90 1.31 -16.77 -1.80
N LYS A 91 1.26 -15.72 -2.63
CA LYS A 91 2.32 -15.43 -3.62
C LYS A 91 3.58 -14.92 -2.94
N LEU A 92 3.44 -14.14 -1.87
CA LEU A 92 4.56 -13.53 -1.15
C LEU A 92 5.28 -14.50 -0.20
N TYR A 93 4.64 -15.61 0.15
CA TYR A 93 5.16 -16.67 1.01
C TYR A 93 6.61 -17.08 0.64
N VAL A 94 6.87 -17.32 -0.64
CA VAL A 94 8.19 -17.80 -1.11
C VAL A 94 9.33 -16.79 -0.96
N TYR A 95 9.03 -15.53 -0.64
CA TYR A 95 10.04 -14.47 -0.51
C TYR A 95 10.50 -14.22 0.94
N CYS A 96 10.09 -15.03 1.91
CA CYS A 96 10.54 -14.90 3.30
C CYS A 96 10.31 -13.49 3.86
N VAL A 97 9.07 -13.00 3.77
CA VAL A 97 8.71 -11.66 4.24
C VAL A 97 9.01 -11.52 5.72
N SER A 98 9.86 -10.54 6.04
CA SER A 98 10.29 -10.28 7.42
C SER A 98 9.45 -9.24 8.13
N HIS A 99 8.99 -8.21 7.40
CA HIS A 99 8.22 -7.10 7.94
C HIS A 99 7.16 -6.64 6.94
N ILE A 100 6.02 -6.21 7.46
CA ILE A 100 4.88 -5.68 6.72
C ILE A 100 4.56 -4.30 7.29
N TYR A 101 4.66 -3.24 6.48
CA TYR A 101 4.35 -1.87 6.91
C TYR A 101 3.06 -1.38 6.27
N PHE A 102 2.16 -0.88 7.09
CA PHE A 102 0.90 -0.28 6.65
C PHE A 102 0.63 1.04 7.38
N SER A 103 -0.28 1.84 6.82
CA SER A 103 -0.87 2.94 7.58
C SER A 103 -1.69 2.42 8.75
N ASP A 104 -1.90 3.25 9.76
CA ASP A 104 -2.77 2.95 10.92
C ASP A 104 -4.28 3.11 10.65
N LEU A 105 -4.69 3.16 9.37
CA LEU A 105 -6.10 3.21 8.97
C LEU A 105 -6.74 1.82 9.02
N THR A 106 -8.05 1.75 9.31
CA THR A 106 -8.78 0.48 9.51
C THR A 106 -8.58 -0.52 8.37
N ARG A 107 -8.86 -0.11 7.12
CA ARG A 107 -8.66 -0.93 5.91
C ARG A 107 -7.23 -1.45 5.72
N ALA A 108 -6.25 -0.66 6.13
CA ALA A 108 -4.84 -0.99 6.02
C ALA A 108 -4.46 -2.04 7.08
N ALA A 109 -4.99 -1.91 8.30
CA ALA A 109 -4.85 -2.91 9.35
C ALA A 109 -5.52 -4.24 8.99
N GLU A 110 -6.75 -4.20 8.44
CA GLU A 110 -7.46 -5.38 7.96
C GLU A 110 -6.68 -6.10 6.84
N SER A 111 -6.17 -5.32 5.87
CA SER A 111 -5.34 -5.85 4.78
C SER A 111 -4.05 -6.48 5.29
N ALA A 112 -3.38 -5.86 6.28
CA ALA A 112 -2.15 -6.39 6.85
C ALA A 112 -2.35 -7.75 7.54
N ARG A 113 -3.48 -7.92 8.24
CA ARG A 113 -3.83 -9.19 8.89
C ARG A 113 -4.08 -10.29 7.86
N ALA A 114 -4.95 -10.05 6.89
CA ALA A 114 -5.24 -11.02 5.83
C ALA A 114 -3.97 -11.42 5.05
N LEU A 115 -3.06 -10.47 4.84
CA LEU A 115 -1.77 -10.72 4.21
C LEU A 115 -0.85 -11.58 5.10
N SER A 116 -0.69 -11.22 6.37
CA SER A 116 0.16 -11.94 7.33
C SER A 116 -0.33 -13.38 7.52
N ASP A 117 -1.63 -13.55 7.75
CA ASP A 117 -2.26 -14.85 7.98
C ASP A 117 -2.00 -15.80 6.79
N ALA A 118 -2.06 -15.28 5.56
CA ALA A 118 -1.77 -16.05 4.34
C ALA A 118 -0.28 -16.37 4.15
N ILE A 119 0.63 -15.55 4.69
CA ILE A 119 2.07 -15.82 4.70
C ILE A 119 2.42 -16.87 5.79
N GLU A 120 1.64 -16.95 6.88
CA GLU A 120 1.88 -17.84 8.02
C GLU A 120 1.44 -19.31 7.82
N VAL A 121 0.74 -19.63 6.72
CA VAL A 121 0.26 -20.98 6.39
C VAL A 121 1.44 -21.98 6.28
N PRO A 122 1.34 -23.21 6.83
CA PRO A 122 2.04 -23.71 8.03
C PRO A 122 3.49 -24.19 7.82
N GLN A 123 4.27 -23.50 6.97
CA GLN A 123 5.68 -23.84 6.70
C GLN A 123 6.62 -22.62 6.78
N ALA A 124 6.09 -21.42 7.04
CA ALA A 124 6.92 -20.25 7.32
C ALA A 124 7.62 -20.44 8.66
N THR A 125 8.96 -20.38 8.66
CA THR A 125 9.79 -20.49 9.87
C THR A 125 9.69 -19.24 10.76
N ARG A 126 9.01 -18.19 10.28
CA ARG A 126 8.86 -16.91 10.97
C ARG A 126 7.61 -16.16 10.48
N THR A 127 6.79 -15.72 11.42
CA THR A 127 5.71 -14.74 11.21
C THR A 127 6.32 -13.36 10.90
N PRO A 128 5.89 -12.65 9.84
CA PRO A 128 6.35 -11.30 9.57
C PRO A 128 5.91 -10.35 10.70
N GLU A 129 6.79 -9.41 11.06
CA GLU A 129 6.43 -8.34 12.00
C GLU A 129 5.57 -7.30 11.27
N ILE A 130 4.39 -6.98 11.82
CA ILE A 130 3.52 -5.93 11.27
C ILE A 130 3.80 -4.61 12.00
N VAL A 131 4.11 -3.58 11.22
CA VAL A 131 4.36 -2.21 11.70
C VAL A 131 3.30 -1.27 11.14
N TYR A 132 2.65 -0.50 12.01
CA TYR A 132 1.69 0.53 11.63
C TYR A 132 2.28 1.93 11.85
N ASP A 133 2.25 2.78 10.82
CA ASP A 133 2.76 4.14 10.91
C ASP A 133 1.86 5.13 10.16
N ALA A 134 1.53 6.26 10.79
CA ALA A 134 0.76 7.34 10.18
C ALA A 134 1.47 7.97 8.96
N ALA A 135 2.79 7.84 8.84
CA ALA A 135 3.57 8.28 7.69
C ALA A 135 3.15 7.58 6.37
N PHE A 136 2.52 6.41 6.44
CA PHE A 136 2.03 5.67 5.28
C PHE A 136 0.57 5.97 4.91
N ARG A 137 -0.10 6.93 5.57
CA ARG A 137 -1.48 7.32 5.22
C ARG A 137 -1.55 7.93 3.83
N GLU A 138 -2.71 7.85 3.18
CA GLU A 138 -2.95 8.61 1.94
C GLU A 138 -2.89 10.13 2.16
N ALA A 139 -2.85 10.87 1.04
CA ALA A 139 -3.12 12.29 1.08
C ALA A 139 -4.51 12.56 1.69
N ASN A 140 -4.59 13.49 2.63
CA ASN A 140 -5.84 13.91 3.22
C ASN A 140 -6.62 14.80 2.22
N PRO A 141 -7.81 14.39 1.75
CA PRO A 141 -8.67 15.19 0.88
C PRO A 141 -9.45 16.27 1.63
N ALA A 142 -9.24 16.42 2.94
CA ALA A 142 -9.85 17.40 3.82
C ALA A 142 -11.38 17.44 3.71
N GLU A 143 -11.96 18.57 3.33
CA GLU A 143 -13.40 18.73 3.25
C GLU A 143 -14.08 17.77 2.26
N PHE A 144 -13.33 17.17 1.33
CA PHE A 144 -13.85 16.21 0.35
C PHE A 144 -13.86 14.76 0.85
N GLN A 145 -13.36 14.49 2.06
CA GLN A 145 -13.41 13.15 2.64
C GLN A 145 -14.85 12.63 2.71
N ASP A 146 -15.01 11.33 2.47
CA ASP A 146 -16.27 10.60 2.54
C ASP A 146 -17.29 11.00 1.45
N GLN A 147 -16.97 11.95 0.57
CA GLN A 147 -17.85 12.41 -0.51
C GLN A 147 -17.66 11.58 -1.79
N LEU A 148 -18.72 11.49 -2.61
CA LEU A 148 -18.67 10.82 -3.91
C LEU A 148 -17.81 11.60 -4.88
N LYS A 149 -16.88 10.92 -5.57
CA LYS A 149 -16.03 11.53 -6.60
C LYS A 149 -16.85 12.17 -7.73
N GLU A 150 -18.02 11.59 -8.02
CA GLU A 150 -18.95 12.07 -9.04
C GLU A 150 -19.50 13.46 -8.76
N SER A 151 -19.71 13.81 -7.48
CA SER A 151 -20.24 15.13 -7.07
C SER A 151 -19.39 16.31 -7.56
N TYR A 152 -18.15 16.06 -7.97
CA TYR A 152 -17.22 17.09 -8.42
C TYR A 152 -16.88 17.06 -9.91
N LYS A 153 -17.43 16.12 -10.70
CA LYS A 153 -17.12 16.00 -12.13
C LYS A 153 -17.47 17.26 -12.92
N ASP A 154 -18.59 17.90 -12.56
CA ASP A 154 -19.11 19.08 -13.27
C ASP A 154 -18.59 20.42 -12.71
N HIS A 155 -17.64 20.37 -11.78
CA HIS A 155 -17.07 21.58 -11.17
C HIS A 155 -15.56 21.67 -11.45
N PRO A 156 -15.13 21.95 -12.70
CA PRO A 156 -13.72 22.01 -13.10
C PRO A 156 -12.91 23.12 -12.38
N HIS A 157 -13.59 24.10 -11.79
CA HIS A 157 -12.98 25.15 -10.96
C HIS A 157 -13.11 24.89 -9.45
N HIS A 158 -13.65 23.73 -9.05
CA HIS A 158 -13.74 23.36 -7.64
C HIS A 158 -12.36 23.11 -7.06
N LYS A 159 -12.16 23.48 -5.79
CA LYS A 159 -10.93 23.19 -5.03
C LYS A 159 -10.50 21.71 -5.10
N TYR A 160 -11.46 20.81 -5.29
CA TYR A 160 -11.22 19.39 -5.55
C TYR A 160 -10.40 19.12 -6.84
N TYR A 161 -10.61 19.88 -7.92
CA TYR A 161 -9.80 19.76 -9.13
C TYR A 161 -8.35 20.20 -8.86
N SER A 162 -8.13 21.24 -8.06
CA SER A 162 -6.79 21.64 -7.62
C SER A 162 -6.11 20.56 -6.77
N PHE A 163 -6.85 19.88 -5.88
CA PHE A 163 -6.36 18.72 -5.13
C PHE A 163 -5.96 17.55 -6.05
N LEU A 164 -6.76 17.24 -7.07
CA LEU A 164 -6.47 16.15 -8.01
C LEU A 164 -5.30 16.45 -8.95
N MET A 165 -5.18 17.70 -9.42
CA MET A 165 -4.26 18.09 -10.50
C MET A 165 -2.96 18.72 -10.03
N ARG A 166 -2.92 19.28 -8.81
CA ARG A 166 -1.77 20.01 -8.25
C ARG A 166 -1.61 19.67 -6.76
N LYS A 167 -1.42 18.39 -6.46
CA LYS A 167 -1.22 17.88 -5.08
C LYS A 167 -0.14 18.63 -4.30
N GLU A 168 0.92 19.09 -4.99
CA GLU A 168 2.03 19.87 -4.43
C GLU A 168 1.61 21.25 -3.91
N PHE A 169 0.47 21.79 -4.35
CA PHE A 169 -0.02 23.13 -3.99
C PHE A 169 -1.32 23.09 -3.18
N PHE A 170 -1.87 21.90 -2.90
CA PHE A 170 -3.08 21.79 -2.10
C PHE A 170 -2.72 21.74 -0.62
N VAL A 171 -2.96 22.85 0.08
CA VAL A 171 -2.92 22.90 1.55
C VAL A 171 -4.35 22.78 2.05
N PRO A 172 -4.72 21.68 2.73
CA PRO A 172 -6.05 21.52 3.28
C PRO A 172 -6.34 22.57 4.36
N LEU A 173 -7.58 23.07 4.42
CA LEU A 173 -7.98 24.02 5.45
C LEU A 173 -7.76 23.40 6.84
N GLY A 174 -6.89 24.01 7.65
CA GLY A 174 -6.58 23.58 9.02
C GLY A 174 -5.24 22.85 9.22
N GLN A 175 -4.51 22.49 8.15
CA GLN A 175 -3.09 22.10 8.29
C GLN A 175 -2.20 23.32 8.16
N VAL A 176 -1.80 23.89 9.30
CA VAL A 176 -0.65 24.80 9.32
C VAL A 176 0.60 23.92 9.16
N VAL A 177 1.15 23.88 7.96
CA VAL A 177 2.55 23.47 7.78
C VAL A 177 3.40 24.56 8.44
N SER A 178 3.88 24.28 9.65
CA SER A 178 4.98 25.08 10.22
C SER A 178 6.17 24.92 9.27
N PRO A 179 6.72 26.02 8.72
CA PRO A 179 7.94 25.93 7.93
C PRO A 179 9.06 25.41 8.84
N SER A 180 9.77 24.39 8.35
CA SER A 180 11.07 23.97 8.88
C SER A 180 12.13 25.04 8.71
#